data_AF-A0A327NFW7-F1
#
_entry.id   AF-A0A327NFW7-F1
#
_cell.length_a   1.000
_cell.length_b   1.000
_cell.length_c   1.000
_cell.angle_alpha   90.00
_cell.angle_beta   90.00
_cell.angle_gamma   90.00
#
_symmetry.space_group_name_H-M   'P 1'
#
loop_
_entity.id
_entity.type
_entity.pdbx_description
1 polymer ?
#
loop_
_entity_poly.entity_id
_entity_poly.type
_entity_poly.pdbx_seq_one_letter_code
_entity_poly.pdbx_strand_id
1 'polypeptide(L)'
;MRTSNLTIVIAHHGLDRKITEQECISALTTDEKSEAIFIDFESGNAKLSELYELSFDNIALFQQRKYVEILKPVLDANPGATLAYFGLTPIPVSFHLGYLVGNTHPTSIYQWHHIENRWYKDTDKPTHDYNFSILPLTLPVEVQKGKGDISIRIATSFNIDKHATYEVVPNPLNEFDIVLQNPKVDSLYNQETIKSIVGTFQDVLDVYANKLSDRDKIHLFIASSAGLPFALGTRINPNIYPFIQTYQFDRNETPKYKEAILVTKEIDSRVVLSEGDRELANGIRKSWQDQLENNIKPFISTIAARQSSNWLQMVCADDAEYNTVSKHLKHPWSSVTDINQTSLKYDNIDTETTDVDDGFEYIEKTNSWLLDDGFLFGLSKRLTMKSETDIMQASRLFFFHEALHYSRDGHRLTKEVANGIGQFPKVIEEADYQADVWGLLTEYKYCTIYERKKLNRGLKAFFCNAIESAVETMWSFVDTGSELSIIQVRSMNRFLNWYWQWVQIENIEGGGTLEDIISILLDKPVIEFAGAPMELRGYRTFYKLNSKSASKLQLAAFARNKVYRFAPNLIDDIVDGFRNLDGEKIKSGLKSFQVVLRT
;
A
#
# COMPACT_ATOMS: atom_id res chain seq x y z
N MET A 1 35.35 -12.71 29.01
CA MET A 1 33.90 -12.90 28.78
C MET A 1 33.77 -13.65 27.47
N ARG A 2 33.24 -14.88 27.48
CA ARG A 2 32.86 -15.55 26.21
C ARG A 2 31.68 -14.74 25.67
N THR A 3 31.89 -14.03 24.56
CA THR A 3 30.77 -13.56 23.73
C THR A 3 29.98 -14.81 23.37
N SER A 4 28.74 -14.92 23.86
CA SER A 4 27.90 -16.03 23.42
C SER A 4 27.68 -15.91 21.91
N ASN A 5 27.87 -17.01 21.19
CA ASN A 5 27.64 -17.09 19.74
C ASN A 5 26.14 -17.27 19.49
N LEU A 6 25.35 -16.26 19.88
CA LEU A 6 23.91 -16.28 19.63
C LEU A 6 23.65 -16.34 18.12
N THR A 7 22.81 -17.28 17.71
CA THR A 7 22.36 -17.43 16.32
C THR A 7 20.89 -17.03 16.22
N ILE A 8 20.55 -16.10 15.33
CA ILE A 8 19.16 -15.79 15.00
C ILE A 8 18.82 -16.55 13.73
N VAL A 9 17.90 -17.49 13.84
CA VAL A 9 17.42 -18.34 12.75
C VAL A 9 16.20 -17.69 12.13
N ILE A 10 16.27 -17.37 10.85
CA ILE A 10 15.14 -16.79 10.10
C ILE A 10 14.62 -17.87 9.15
N ALA A 11 13.43 -18.40 9.46
CA ALA A 11 12.69 -19.29 8.56
C ALA A 11 11.74 -18.46 7.69
N HIS A 12 12.24 -18.00 6.54
CA HIS A 12 11.50 -17.18 5.60
C HIS A 12 10.73 -18.03 4.61
N HIS A 13 9.40 -18.07 4.73
CA HIS A 13 8.56 -18.90 3.86
C HIS A 13 7.36 -18.14 3.29
N GLY A 14 6.82 -18.68 2.22
CA GLY A 14 5.64 -18.13 1.54
C GLY A 14 5.28 -18.79 0.22
N LEU A 15 5.87 -19.96 -0.07
CA LEU A 15 5.59 -20.78 -1.25
C LEU A 15 5.19 -22.19 -0.84
N ASP A 16 3.90 -22.52 -0.93
CA ASP A 16 3.28 -23.87 -0.84
C ASP A 16 3.69 -24.78 0.36
N ARG A 17 4.62 -24.33 1.21
CA ARG A 17 5.24 -25.10 2.28
C ARG A 17 5.84 -24.16 3.31
N LYS A 18 5.48 -24.42 4.57
CA LYS A 18 6.12 -23.83 5.75
C LYS A 18 7.49 -24.47 5.99
N ILE A 19 8.46 -23.66 6.42
CA ILE A 19 9.74 -24.13 6.95
C ILE A 19 9.59 -24.28 8.46
N THR A 20 9.89 -25.46 9.00
CA THR A 20 9.73 -25.74 10.43
C THR A 20 10.99 -25.42 11.22
N GLU A 21 10.82 -25.10 12.50
CA GLU A 21 11.94 -24.93 13.44
C GLU A 21 12.83 -26.17 13.49
N GLN A 22 12.23 -27.37 13.54
CA GLN A 22 12.97 -28.63 13.58
C GLN A 22 13.87 -28.80 12.35
N GLU A 23 13.41 -28.44 11.16
CA GLU A 23 14.22 -28.49 9.94
C GLU A 23 15.41 -27.55 10.03
N CYS A 24 15.20 -26.29 10.42
CA CYS A 24 16.28 -25.31 10.57
C CYS A 24 17.29 -25.78 11.62
N ILE A 25 16.81 -26.11 12.82
CA ILE A 25 17.66 -26.57 13.93
C ILE A 25 18.43 -27.81 13.51
N SER A 26 17.84 -28.79 12.82
CA SER A 26 18.55 -30.00 12.40
C SER A 26 19.77 -29.70 11.53
N ALA A 27 19.68 -28.68 10.67
CA ALA A 27 20.71 -28.28 9.73
C ALA A 27 21.83 -27.44 10.34
N LEU A 28 21.58 -26.77 11.47
CA LEU A 28 22.59 -25.96 12.17
C LEU A 28 23.78 -26.80 12.65
N THR A 29 24.95 -26.18 12.71
CA THR A 29 26.13 -26.79 13.36
C THR A 29 25.94 -26.89 14.88
N THR A 30 26.72 -27.73 15.56
CA THR A 30 26.63 -27.90 17.03
C THR A 30 26.81 -26.58 17.78
N ASP A 31 27.70 -25.71 17.29
CA ASP A 31 27.97 -24.41 17.91
C ASP A 31 26.77 -23.45 17.75
N GLU A 32 26.17 -23.41 16.56
CA GLU A 32 24.99 -22.57 16.25
C GLU A 32 23.73 -23.03 17.01
N LYS A 33 23.60 -24.33 17.30
CA LYS A 33 22.48 -24.90 18.08
C LYS A 33 22.46 -24.49 19.55
N SER A 34 23.63 -24.14 20.11
CA SER A 34 23.80 -23.99 21.56
C SER A 34 23.00 -22.82 22.13
N GLU A 35 22.85 -21.73 21.36
CA GLU A 35 22.02 -20.57 21.68
C GLU A 35 21.40 -20.05 20.37
N ALA A 36 20.17 -20.47 20.08
CA ALA A 36 19.45 -20.07 18.87
C ALA A 36 18.11 -19.40 19.21
N ILE A 37 17.80 -18.28 18.54
CA ILE A 37 16.47 -17.66 18.54
C ILE A 37 15.82 -17.97 17.20
N PHE A 38 14.72 -18.71 17.22
CA PHE A 38 13.96 -19.04 16.02
C PHE A 38 12.92 -17.95 15.71
N ILE A 39 12.94 -17.45 14.48
CA ILE A 39 11.96 -16.50 13.95
C ILE A 39 11.24 -17.15 12.77
N ASP A 40 9.95 -17.41 12.97
CA ASP A 40 9.02 -17.82 11.92
C ASP A 40 8.62 -16.59 11.09
N PHE A 41 9.15 -16.48 9.88
CA PHE A 41 8.98 -15.29 9.04
C PHE A 41 8.18 -15.62 7.78
N GLU A 42 6.86 -15.70 7.92
CA GLU A 42 5.95 -15.88 6.78
C GLU A 42 5.76 -14.56 6.01
N SER A 43 5.87 -14.61 4.69
CA SER A 43 5.71 -13.48 3.75
C SER A 43 4.41 -13.52 2.92
N GLY A 44 3.52 -14.48 3.23
CA GLY A 44 2.27 -14.74 2.53
C GLY A 44 2.09 -16.22 2.23
N ASN A 45 1.00 -16.61 1.57
CA ASN A 45 0.75 -17.98 1.13
C ASN A 45 0.45 -17.98 -0.37
N ALA A 46 1.49 -18.03 -1.19
CA ALA A 46 1.38 -18.07 -2.64
C ALA A 46 1.61 -19.48 -3.18
N LYS A 47 0.85 -19.85 -4.21
CA LYS A 47 1.15 -21.04 -5.00
C LYS A 47 2.18 -20.73 -6.07
N LEU A 48 3.01 -21.71 -6.41
CA LEU A 48 3.96 -21.57 -7.53
C LEU A 48 3.29 -21.17 -8.86
N SER A 49 2.05 -21.62 -9.10
CA SER A 49 1.28 -21.28 -10.30
C SER A 49 0.73 -19.85 -10.34
N GLU A 50 0.75 -19.15 -9.21
CA GLU A 50 0.14 -17.82 -9.06
C GLU A 50 1.21 -16.71 -8.99
N LEU A 51 2.49 -17.08 -9.00
CA LEU A 51 3.63 -16.17 -8.80
C LEU A 51 3.63 -14.95 -9.71
N TYR A 52 3.28 -15.12 -10.98
CA TYR A 52 3.30 -14.05 -11.95
C TYR A 52 2.21 -12.99 -11.68
N GLU A 53 1.10 -13.36 -11.04
CA GLU A 53 -0.02 -12.46 -10.73
C GLU A 53 -0.05 -11.95 -9.29
N LEU A 54 1.00 -12.22 -8.51
CA LEU A 54 1.10 -11.73 -7.15
C LEU A 54 1.17 -10.20 -7.09
N SER A 55 0.47 -9.63 -6.10
CA SER A 55 0.64 -8.23 -5.71
C SER A 55 1.92 -8.07 -4.89
N PHE A 56 3.06 -7.98 -5.59
CA PHE A 56 4.38 -7.85 -4.95
C PHE A 56 4.52 -6.59 -4.09
N ASP A 57 3.83 -5.51 -4.43
CA ASP A 57 3.78 -4.30 -3.59
C ASP A 57 3.15 -4.60 -2.23
N ASN A 58 2.05 -5.34 -2.20
CA ASN A 58 1.38 -5.72 -0.95
C ASN A 58 2.25 -6.68 -0.12
N ILE A 59 2.89 -7.66 -0.77
CA ILE A 59 3.82 -8.57 -0.10
C ILE A 59 5.00 -7.80 0.51
N ALA A 60 5.58 -6.84 -0.24
CA ALA A 60 6.67 -6.01 0.26
C ALA A 60 6.23 -5.18 1.47
N LEU A 61 5.02 -4.60 1.44
CA LEU A 61 4.46 -3.86 2.56
C LEU A 61 4.25 -4.76 3.79
N PHE A 62 3.62 -5.92 3.61
CA PHE A 62 3.44 -6.90 4.68
C PHE A 62 4.77 -7.35 5.31
N GLN A 63 5.75 -7.63 4.45
CA GLN A 63 7.10 -8.01 4.87
C GLN A 63 7.83 -6.90 5.62
N GLN A 64 7.67 -5.64 5.21
CA GLN A 64 8.18 -4.47 5.95
C GLN A 64 7.57 -4.40 7.35
N ARG A 65 6.25 -4.58 7.48
CA ARG A 65 5.55 -4.59 8.78
C ARG A 65 6.14 -5.66 9.70
N LYS A 66 6.19 -6.91 9.24
CA LYS A 66 6.77 -8.02 10.01
C LYS A 66 8.24 -7.81 10.36
N TYR A 67 9.01 -7.22 9.45
CA TYR A 67 10.40 -6.87 9.75
C TYR A 67 10.47 -5.91 10.93
N VAL A 68 9.70 -4.83 10.94
CA VAL A 68 9.73 -3.83 12.02
C VAL A 68 9.18 -4.39 13.34
N GLU A 69 8.12 -5.19 13.28
CA GLU A 69 7.45 -5.71 14.48
C GLU A 69 8.18 -6.89 15.13
N ILE A 70 8.73 -7.80 14.32
CA ILE A 70 9.24 -9.09 14.81
C ILE A 70 10.75 -9.14 14.73
N LEU A 71 11.32 -8.91 13.54
CA LEU A 71 12.73 -9.21 13.29
C LEU A 71 13.65 -8.10 13.80
N LYS A 72 13.32 -6.84 13.51
CA LYS A 72 14.15 -5.68 13.85
C LYS A 72 14.41 -5.56 15.36
N PRO A 73 13.43 -5.71 16.27
CA PRO A 73 13.69 -5.62 17.71
C PRO A 73 14.66 -6.70 18.19
N VAL A 74 14.57 -7.92 17.63
CA VAL A 74 15.46 -9.03 17.95
C VAL A 74 16.88 -8.75 17.46
N LEU A 75 17.03 -8.21 16.24
CA LEU A 75 18.33 -7.79 15.69
C LEU A 75 18.95 -6.66 16.52
N ASP A 76 18.18 -5.61 16.84
CA ASP A 76 18.64 -4.46 17.60
C ASP A 76 19.09 -4.86 19.02
N ALA A 77 18.38 -5.80 19.67
CA ALA A 77 18.73 -6.33 20.97
C ALA A 77 20.00 -7.20 20.96
N ASN A 78 20.39 -7.72 19.79
CA ASN A 78 21.47 -8.70 19.64
C ASN A 78 22.45 -8.35 18.51
N PRO A 79 23.12 -7.17 18.56
CA PRO A 79 23.93 -6.64 17.45
C PRO A 79 25.15 -7.50 17.07
N GLY A 80 25.56 -8.44 17.93
CA GLY A 80 26.67 -9.37 17.68
C GLY A 80 26.24 -10.76 17.18
N ALA A 81 24.93 -11.00 17.03
CA ALA A 81 24.42 -12.31 16.65
C ALA A 81 24.74 -12.66 15.18
N THR A 82 24.85 -13.96 14.90
CA THR A 82 24.94 -14.47 13.52
C THR A 82 23.56 -14.81 13.00
N LEU A 83 23.24 -14.42 11.77
CA LEU A 83 21.98 -14.78 11.13
C LEU A 83 22.13 -16.09 10.37
N ALA A 84 21.26 -17.05 10.64
CA ALA A 84 21.10 -18.26 9.84
C ALA A 84 19.82 -18.14 9.03
N TYR A 85 19.94 -17.89 7.72
CA TYR A 85 18.80 -17.66 6.84
C TYR A 85 18.40 -18.93 6.09
N PHE A 86 17.11 -19.26 6.16
CA PHE A 86 16.45 -20.35 5.44
C PHE A 86 15.30 -19.74 4.64
N GLY A 87 15.28 -19.94 3.31
CA GLY A 87 14.33 -19.24 2.44
C GLY A 87 13.59 -20.16 1.47
N LEU A 88 12.26 -20.11 1.47
CA LEU A 88 11.36 -20.67 0.44
C LEU A 88 10.30 -19.62 0.10
N THR A 89 10.73 -18.57 -0.59
CA THR A 89 9.89 -17.45 -1.03
C THR A 89 10.24 -17.06 -2.46
N PRO A 90 9.37 -16.29 -3.15
CA PRO A 90 9.70 -15.76 -4.46
C PRO A 90 11.00 -14.94 -4.42
N ILE A 91 11.76 -14.97 -5.50
CA ILE A 91 13.08 -14.30 -5.59
C ILE A 91 13.00 -12.81 -5.20
N PRO A 92 12.03 -12.01 -5.71
CA PRO A 92 11.86 -10.62 -5.28
C PRO A 92 11.70 -10.44 -3.76
N VAL A 93 10.90 -11.31 -3.13
CA VAL A 93 10.55 -11.27 -1.70
C VAL A 93 11.75 -11.64 -0.83
N SER A 94 12.52 -12.66 -1.24
CA SER A 94 13.79 -13.00 -0.59
C SER A 94 14.80 -11.85 -0.67
N PHE A 95 14.95 -11.22 -1.85
CA PHE A 95 15.83 -10.07 -2.03
C PHE A 95 15.43 -8.89 -1.16
N HIS A 96 14.13 -8.58 -1.11
CA HIS A 96 13.59 -7.50 -0.31
C HIS A 96 13.81 -7.69 1.19
N LEU A 97 13.66 -8.91 1.74
CA LEU A 97 14.03 -9.15 3.16
C LEU A 97 15.51 -8.86 3.41
N GLY A 98 16.37 -9.31 2.48
CA GLY A 98 17.81 -9.05 2.56
C GLY A 98 18.11 -7.56 2.63
N TYR A 99 17.42 -6.76 1.80
CA TYR A 99 17.51 -5.31 1.82
C TYR A 99 17.09 -4.72 3.17
N LEU A 100 15.97 -5.16 3.75
CA LEU A 100 15.51 -4.68 5.05
C LEU A 100 16.48 -5.02 6.19
N VAL A 101 17.04 -6.24 6.18
CA VAL A 101 18.02 -6.69 7.18
C VAL A 101 19.34 -5.93 7.04
N GLY A 102 19.77 -5.65 5.81
CA GLY A 102 21.06 -5.01 5.52
C GLY A 102 22.26 -5.89 5.88
N ASN A 103 23.45 -5.28 5.95
CA ASN A 103 24.73 -5.98 6.16
C ASN A 103 25.33 -5.81 7.56
N THR A 104 24.51 -5.44 8.56
CA THR A 104 24.98 -5.15 9.93
C THR A 104 25.36 -6.40 10.73
N HIS A 105 24.82 -7.56 10.34
CA HIS A 105 25.07 -8.84 10.99
C HIS A 105 25.77 -9.81 10.04
N PRO A 106 26.66 -10.69 10.53
CA PRO A 106 27.20 -11.78 9.74
C PRO A 106 26.07 -12.78 9.38
N THR A 107 26.01 -13.17 8.11
CA THR A 107 24.96 -14.07 7.59
C THR A 107 25.55 -15.41 7.13
N SER A 108 24.92 -16.50 7.56
CA SER A 108 25.07 -17.86 7.02
C SER A 108 23.81 -18.21 6.24
N ILE A 109 23.98 -18.61 4.97
CA ILE A 109 22.86 -18.90 4.07
C ILE A 109 22.67 -20.40 3.98
N TYR A 110 21.52 -20.90 4.42
CA TYR A 110 21.15 -22.29 4.27
C TYR A 110 20.30 -22.46 3.01
N GLN A 111 20.70 -23.42 2.17
CA GLN A 111 20.04 -23.70 0.90
C GLN A 111 19.28 -25.01 0.97
N TRP A 112 18.18 -25.09 0.22
CA TRP A 112 17.41 -26.32 0.07
C TRP A 112 18.03 -27.19 -1.03
N HIS A 113 18.37 -28.43 -0.70
CA HIS A 113 18.87 -29.40 -1.68
C HIS A 113 17.70 -30.02 -2.43
N HIS A 114 17.66 -29.88 -3.75
CA HIS A 114 16.46 -30.23 -4.54
C HIS A 114 16.28 -31.74 -4.74
N ILE A 115 17.37 -32.51 -4.69
CA ILE A 115 17.33 -33.98 -4.74
C ILE A 115 17.17 -34.59 -3.34
N GLU A 116 18.03 -34.19 -2.40
CA GLU A 116 18.07 -34.78 -1.05
C GLU A 116 16.96 -34.26 -0.13
N ASN A 117 16.23 -33.20 -0.52
CA ASN A 117 15.16 -32.59 0.26
C ASN A 117 15.56 -32.25 1.70
N ARG A 118 16.73 -31.62 1.85
CA ARG A 118 17.25 -31.15 3.14
C ARG A 118 17.89 -29.78 3.01
N TRP A 119 17.96 -29.07 4.13
CA TRP A 119 18.74 -27.84 4.23
C TRP A 119 20.24 -28.14 4.38
N TYR A 120 21.08 -27.31 3.75
CA TYR A 120 22.52 -27.40 3.89
C TYR A 120 23.17 -26.01 3.95
N LYS A 121 24.20 -25.89 4.79
CA LYS A 121 25.15 -24.77 4.76
C LYS A 121 26.23 -25.02 3.71
N ASP A 122 26.72 -26.25 3.71
CA ASP A 122 27.73 -26.79 2.82
C ASP A 122 27.33 -28.22 2.42
N THR A 123 27.53 -28.57 1.15
CA THR A 123 27.23 -29.88 0.57
C THR A 123 28.24 -30.22 -0.52
N ASP A 124 28.22 -31.46 -0.99
CA ASP A 124 29.07 -31.88 -2.10
C ASP A 124 28.70 -31.14 -3.39
N LYS A 125 29.65 -31.08 -4.31
CA LYS A 125 29.41 -30.49 -5.62
C LYS A 125 28.28 -31.24 -6.36
N PRO A 126 27.50 -30.58 -7.23
CA PRO A 126 26.42 -31.23 -7.97
C PRO A 126 26.84 -32.47 -8.76
N THR A 127 28.06 -32.45 -9.30
CA THR A 127 28.71 -33.60 -9.95
C THR A 127 30.21 -33.58 -9.61
N HIS A 128 30.87 -34.73 -9.66
CA HIS A 128 32.30 -34.86 -9.34
C HIS A 128 33.18 -33.95 -10.22
N ASP A 129 32.79 -33.74 -11.47
CA ASP A 129 33.48 -32.91 -12.47
C ASP A 129 33.03 -31.43 -12.46
N TYR A 130 32.10 -31.05 -11.57
CA TYR A 130 31.61 -29.69 -11.51
C TYR A 130 32.71 -28.73 -11.04
N ASN A 131 32.93 -27.66 -11.82
CA ASN A 131 33.83 -26.58 -11.46
C ASN A 131 33.05 -25.27 -11.33
N PHE A 132 33.07 -24.70 -10.13
CA PHE A 132 32.49 -23.38 -9.91
C PHE A 132 33.38 -22.33 -10.57
N SER A 133 32.82 -21.59 -11.53
CA SER A 133 33.50 -20.47 -12.17
C SER A 133 32.46 -19.47 -12.66
N ILE A 134 32.70 -18.20 -12.35
CA ILE A 134 31.94 -17.06 -12.85
C ILE A 134 32.59 -16.63 -14.17
N LEU A 135 31.78 -16.43 -15.22
CA LEU A 135 32.27 -15.92 -16.49
C LEU A 135 32.91 -14.53 -16.29
N PRO A 136 33.95 -14.18 -17.06
CA PRO A 136 34.59 -12.87 -16.95
C PRO A 136 33.59 -11.72 -17.11
N LEU A 137 33.55 -10.83 -16.12
CA LEU A 137 32.72 -9.63 -16.12
C LEU A 137 33.55 -8.42 -16.56
N THR A 138 33.05 -7.66 -17.52
CA THR A 138 33.68 -6.40 -17.94
C THR A 138 33.02 -5.23 -17.22
N LEU A 139 33.81 -4.47 -16.46
CA LEU A 139 33.35 -3.31 -15.71
C LEU A 139 33.92 -2.01 -16.32
N PRO A 140 33.12 -0.94 -16.42
CA PRO A 140 33.60 0.40 -16.75
C PRO A 140 34.75 0.86 -15.84
N VAL A 141 35.85 1.27 -16.46
CA VAL A 141 37.01 1.84 -15.75
C VAL A 141 36.90 3.37 -15.59
N GLU A 142 36.23 4.02 -16.53
CA GLU A 142 36.01 5.47 -16.56
C GLU A 142 34.57 5.83 -16.19
N VAL A 143 34.37 7.08 -15.77
CA VAL A 143 33.04 7.63 -15.46
C VAL A 143 32.26 7.79 -16.77
N GLN A 144 31.04 7.25 -16.81
CA GLN A 144 30.16 7.35 -17.97
C GLN A 144 28.98 8.27 -17.67
N LYS A 145 28.83 9.31 -18.49
CA LYS A 145 27.71 10.26 -18.39
C LYS A 145 26.52 9.79 -19.23
N GLY A 146 25.33 10.20 -18.81
CA GLY A 146 24.08 9.91 -19.52
C GLY A 146 23.00 9.43 -18.56
N LYS A 147 21.77 9.87 -18.79
CA LYS A 147 20.61 9.33 -18.08
C LYS A 147 20.18 8.02 -18.70
N GLY A 148 19.54 7.18 -17.90
CA GLY A 148 19.07 5.87 -18.33
C GLY A 148 19.29 4.78 -17.30
N ASP A 149 18.80 3.61 -17.67
CA ASP A 149 18.69 2.47 -16.78
C ASP A 149 19.83 1.48 -16.95
N ILE A 150 20.06 0.67 -15.92
CA ILE A 150 21.04 -0.42 -15.94
C ILE A 150 20.30 -1.74 -15.80
N SER A 151 20.71 -2.75 -16.55
CA SER A 151 20.28 -4.14 -16.32
C SER A 151 21.40 -4.95 -15.67
N ILE A 152 21.08 -5.63 -14.57
CA ILE A 152 21.94 -6.64 -13.93
C ILE A 152 21.22 -7.98 -14.02
N ARG A 153 21.87 -8.98 -14.62
CA ARG A 153 21.38 -10.35 -14.75
C ARG A 153 22.29 -11.30 -13.98
N ILE A 154 21.71 -12.05 -13.05
CA ILE A 154 22.44 -13.00 -12.20
C ILE A 154 21.91 -14.40 -12.50
N ALA A 155 22.74 -15.23 -13.12
CA ALA A 155 22.38 -16.56 -13.61
C ALA A 155 23.27 -17.63 -12.96
N THR A 156 22.78 -18.20 -11.86
CA THR A 156 23.48 -19.27 -11.13
C THR A 156 22.78 -20.62 -11.25
N SER A 157 21.45 -20.64 -11.33
CA SER A 157 20.68 -21.88 -11.51
C SER A 157 20.28 -22.16 -12.96
N PHE A 158 19.91 -21.11 -13.70
CA PHE A 158 19.56 -21.17 -15.11
C PHE A 158 20.10 -19.94 -15.84
N ASN A 159 20.37 -20.09 -17.15
CA ASN A 159 20.69 -18.97 -18.01
C ASN A 159 19.49 -18.03 -18.16
N ILE A 160 19.76 -16.72 -18.17
CA ILE A 160 18.78 -15.67 -18.43
C ILE A 160 18.89 -15.27 -19.90
N ASP A 161 17.79 -15.34 -20.64
CA ASP A 161 17.70 -14.86 -22.02
C ASP A 161 17.64 -13.33 -22.03
N LYS A 162 18.62 -12.69 -22.68
CA LYS A 162 18.68 -11.22 -22.80
C LYS A 162 17.48 -10.65 -23.55
N HIS A 163 17.00 -11.34 -24.58
CA HIS A 163 15.87 -10.85 -25.36
C HIS A 163 14.60 -10.77 -24.50
N ALA A 164 14.38 -11.74 -23.63
CA ALA A 164 13.28 -11.70 -22.65
C ALA A 164 13.40 -10.51 -21.68
N THR A 165 14.62 -10.09 -21.31
CA THR A 165 14.81 -8.89 -20.49
C THR A 165 14.58 -7.59 -21.27
N TYR A 166 14.86 -7.57 -22.58
CA TYR A 166 14.63 -6.41 -23.44
C TYR A 166 13.15 -6.13 -23.73
N GLU A 167 12.28 -7.14 -23.58
CA GLU A 167 10.83 -6.96 -23.67
C GLU A 167 10.29 -6.00 -22.60
N VAL A 168 10.94 -5.96 -21.43
CA VAL A 168 10.54 -5.11 -20.30
C VAL A 168 11.44 -3.92 -20.06
N VAL A 169 12.73 -4.02 -20.41
CA VAL A 169 13.71 -2.93 -20.30
C VAL A 169 14.33 -2.71 -21.69
N PRO A 170 13.67 -1.93 -22.56
CA PRO A 170 14.19 -1.68 -23.89
C PRO A 170 15.40 -0.73 -23.82
N ASN A 171 16.53 -1.17 -24.35
CA ASN A 171 17.77 -0.38 -24.47
C ASN A 171 18.37 0.09 -23.13
N PRO A 172 18.72 -0.82 -22.20
CA PRO A 172 19.47 -0.44 -21.01
C PRO A 172 20.81 0.20 -21.41
N LEU A 173 21.21 1.27 -20.71
CA LEU A 173 22.43 2.01 -21.02
C LEU A 173 23.69 1.25 -20.60
N ASN A 174 23.56 0.43 -19.54
CA ASN A 174 24.60 -0.49 -19.12
C ASN A 174 23.99 -1.86 -18.81
N GLU A 175 24.77 -2.89 -19.06
CA GLU A 175 24.36 -4.28 -18.84
C GLU A 175 25.48 -5.06 -18.15
N PHE A 176 25.14 -5.75 -17.07
CA PHE A 176 26.06 -6.57 -16.29
C PHE A 176 25.52 -7.99 -16.16
N ASP A 177 26.33 -8.96 -16.58
CA ASP A 177 25.97 -10.38 -16.58
C ASP A 177 26.86 -11.13 -15.58
N ILE A 178 26.31 -11.46 -14.40
CA ILE A 178 26.96 -12.30 -13.40
C ILE A 178 26.48 -13.74 -13.62
N VAL A 179 27.24 -14.50 -14.42
CA VAL A 179 26.80 -15.79 -14.96
C VAL A 179 27.80 -16.88 -14.59
N LEU A 180 27.32 -18.02 -14.11
CA LEU A 180 28.17 -19.20 -13.96
C LEU A 180 28.46 -19.82 -15.32
N GLN A 181 29.68 -20.35 -15.50
CA GLN A 181 30.03 -21.06 -16.74
C GLN A 181 29.10 -22.27 -17.00
N ASN A 182 28.66 -22.94 -15.93
CA ASN A 182 27.75 -24.08 -15.99
C ASN A 182 26.66 -23.93 -14.91
N PRO A 183 25.58 -23.16 -15.14
CA PRO A 183 24.54 -22.98 -14.13
C PRO A 183 23.74 -24.27 -13.93
N LYS A 184 23.51 -24.64 -12.67
CA LYS A 184 22.71 -25.78 -12.22
C LYS A 184 21.97 -25.36 -10.95
N VAL A 185 20.84 -26.00 -10.69
CA VAL A 185 19.96 -25.70 -9.54
C VAL A 185 20.72 -25.66 -8.20
N ASP A 186 21.63 -26.61 -7.97
CA ASP A 186 22.44 -26.70 -6.74
C ASP A 186 23.90 -26.23 -6.95
N SER A 187 24.16 -25.35 -7.94
CA SER A 187 25.51 -24.85 -8.27
C SER A 187 26.23 -24.11 -7.15
N LEU A 188 25.47 -23.59 -6.18
CA LEU A 188 25.99 -22.89 -5.00
C LEU A 188 26.04 -23.89 -3.85
N TYR A 189 27.05 -24.74 -3.80
CA TYR A 189 27.08 -25.86 -2.84
C TYR A 189 27.69 -25.51 -1.48
N ASN A 190 28.27 -24.32 -1.30
CA ASN A 190 28.87 -23.91 -0.02
C ASN A 190 28.86 -22.37 0.16
N GLN A 191 29.23 -21.90 1.36
CA GLN A 191 29.25 -20.45 1.65
C GLN A 191 30.23 -19.65 0.78
N GLU A 192 31.33 -20.25 0.33
CA GLU A 192 32.34 -19.58 -0.50
C GLU A 192 31.83 -19.27 -1.90
N THR A 193 31.06 -20.20 -2.50
CA THR A 193 30.42 -19.98 -3.80
C THR A 193 29.39 -18.86 -3.75
N ILE A 194 28.58 -18.79 -2.68
CA ILE A 194 27.65 -17.69 -2.44
C ILE A 194 28.40 -16.36 -2.28
N LYS A 195 29.43 -16.33 -1.41
CA LYS A 195 30.26 -15.14 -1.18
C LYS A 195 30.92 -14.64 -2.46
N SER A 196 31.34 -15.54 -3.35
CA SER A 196 31.94 -15.18 -4.63
C SER A 196 30.95 -14.42 -5.52
N ILE A 197 29.70 -14.90 -5.65
CA ILE A 197 28.65 -14.22 -6.42
C ILE A 197 28.28 -12.88 -5.79
N VAL A 198 28.11 -12.85 -4.47
CA VAL A 198 27.80 -11.62 -3.73
C VAL A 198 28.93 -10.59 -3.85
N GLY A 199 30.19 -11.03 -3.88
CA GLY A 199 31.36 -10.18 -4.13
C GLY A 199 31.34 -9.57 -5.53
N THR A 200 31.10 -10.38 -6.56
CA THR A 200 30.97 -9.86 -7.93
C THR A 200 29.79 -8.90 -8.08
N PHE A 201 28.68 -9.14 -7.37
CA PHE A 201 27.56 -8.20 -7.34
C PHE A 201 27.94 -6.89 -6.65
N GLN A 202 28.69 -6.94 -5.54
CA GLN A 202 29.23 -5.76 -4.88
C GLN A 202 30.14 -4.96 -5.82
N ASP A 203 30.98 -5.61 -6.62
CA ASP A 203 31.85 -4.91 -7.60
C ASP A 203 31.01 -4.12 -8.62
N VAL A 204 29.86 -4.68 -9.07
CA VAL A 204 28.92 -3.96 -9.96
C VAL A 204 28.28 -2.77 -9.25
N LEU A 205 27.87 -2.94 -8.00
CA LEU A 205 27.30 -1.85 -7.20
C LEU A 205 28.33 -0.74 -6.92
N ASP A 206 29.59 -1.08 -6.70
CA ASP A 206 30.67 -0.11 -6.51
C ASP A 206 30.92 0.67 -7.81
N VAL A 207 30.87 0.01 -8.97
CA VAL A 207 30.92 0.68 -10.28
C VAL A 207 29.71 1.59 -10.48
N TYR A 208 28.51 1.15 -10.10
CA TYR A 208 27.31 1.98 -10.15
C TYR A 208 27.55 3.30 -9.40
N ALA A 209 27.94 3.20 -8.13
CA ALA A 209 28.10 4.34 -7.24
C ALA A 209 29.18 5.32 -7.71
N ASN A 210 30.29 4.80 -8.26
CA ASN A 210 31.47 5.60 -8.53
C ASN A 210 31.63 6.01 -10.00
N LYS A 211 31.05 5.27 -10.94
CA LYS A 211 31.27 5.45 -12.39
C LYS A 211 30.00 5.72 -13.16
N LEU A 212 28.83 5.39 -12.61
CA LEU A 212 27.53 5.47 -13.27
C LEU A 212 26.51 6.27 -12.43
N SER A 213 26.97 7.32 -11.72
CA SER A 213 26.15 8.09 -10.76
C SER A 213 24.90 8.76 -11.36
N ASP A 214 24.87 8.95 -12.67
CA ASP A 214 23.79 9.65 -13.38
C ASP A 214 22.67 8.68 -13.85
N ARG A 215 22.73 7.40 -13.45
CA ARG A 215 21.75 6.37 -13.81
C ARG A 215 20.52 6.45 -12.91
N ASP A 216 19.36 6.21 -13.52
CA ASP A 216 18.07 6.46 -12.88
C ASP A 216 17.60 5.23 -12.07
N LYS A 217 17.76 4.03 -12.63
CA LYS A 217 17.26 2.78 -12.02
C LYS A 217 18.15 1.58 -12.34
N ILE A 218 18.24 0.65 -11.38
CA ILE A 218 18.81 -0.69 -11.58
C ILE A 218 17.65 -1.68 -11.79
N HIS A 219 17.67 -2.42 -12.89
CA HIS A 219 16.77 -3.53 -13.17
C HIS A 219 17.50 -4.85 -12.89
N LEU A 220 16.98 -5.60 -11.93
CA LEU A 220 17.63 -6.78 -11.39
C LEU A 220 16.85 -8.05 -11.72
N PHE A 221 17.46 -8.90 -12.55
CA PHE A 221 16.93 -10.19 -12.95
C PHE A 221 17.79 -11.30 -12.32
N ILE A 222 17.17 -12.20 -11.57
CA ILE A 222 17.89 -13.25 -10.84
C ILE A 222 17.27 -14.61 -11.16
N ALA A 223 18.14 -15.56 -11.52
CA ALA A 223 17.85 -16.98 -11.62
C ALA A 223 18.82 -17.73 -10.69
N SER A 224 18.36 -18.05 -9.48
CA SER A 224 19.17 -18.71 -8.45
C SER A 224 18.35 -19.61 -7.54
N SER A 225 19.03 -20.34 -6.66
CA SER A 225 18.44 -20.94 -5.46
C SER A 225 17.99 -19.85 -4.46
N ALA A 226 17.05 -20.20 -3.58
CA ALA A 226 16.31 -19.24 -2.74
C ALA A 226 17.15 -18.48 -1.69
N GLY A 227 18.36 -18.96 -1.37
CA GLY A 227 19.25 -18.31 -0.40
C GLY A 227 20.02 -17.10 -0.95
N LEU A 228 20.41 -17.14 -2.23
CA LEU A 228 21.24 -16.10 -2.83
C LEU A 228 20.55 -14.72 -2.91
N PRO A 229 19.26 -14.58 -3.30
CA PRO A 229 18.61 -13.27 -3.41
C PRO A 229 18.64 -12.50 -2.11
N PHE A 230 18.42 -13.17 -0.96
CA PHE A 230 18.56 -12.55 0.36
C PHE A 230 19.97 -12.01 0.58
N ALA A 231 21.00 -12.82 0.30
CA ALA A 231 22.40 -12.42 0.47
C ALA A 231 22.81 -11.25 -0.47
N LEU A 232 22.18 -11.13 -1.63
CA LEU A 232 22.37 -9.99 -2.53
C LEU A 232 21.66 -8.73 -2.00
N GLY A 233 20.43 -8.89 -1.48
CA GLY A 233 19.65 -7.81 -0.90
C GLY A 233 20.37 -7.11 0.26
N THR A 234 21.08 -7.86 1.10
CA THR A 234 21.84 -7.28 2.24
C THR A 234 22.94 -6.31 1.82
N ARG A 235 23.37 -6.32 0.55
CA ARG A 235 24.39 -5.41 0.01
C ARG A 235 23.86 -4.06 -0.42
N ILE A 236 22.54 -3.92 -0.51
CA ILE A 236 21.93 -2.68 -0.97
C ILE A 236 21.99 -1.63 0.13
N ASN A 237 22.69 -0.53 -0.15
CA ASN A 237 22.68 0.66 0.68
C ASN A 237 21.68 1.69 0.11
N PRO A 238 20.57 1.97 0.83
CA PRO A 238 19.53 2.88 0.33
C PRO A 238 19.97 4.35 0.20
N ASN A 239 21.10 4.72 0.81
CA ASN A 239 21.66 6.07 0.66
C ASN A 239 22.51 6.22 -0.61
N ILE A 240 22.86 5.11 -1.27
CA ILE A 240 23.73 5.08 -2.46
C ILE A 240 22.93 4.68 -3.70
N TYR A 241 22.03 3.70 -3.58
CA TYR A 241 21.28 3.15 -4.71
C TYR A 241 19.81 3.60 -4.63
N PRO A 242 19.36 4.53 -5.50
CA PRO A 242 18.07 5.17 -5.32
C PRO A 242 16.88 4.26 -5.64
N PHE A 243 16.98 3.42 -6.69
CA PHE A 243 15.89 2.56 -7.16
C PHE A 243 16.41 1.24 -7.72
N ILE A 244 15.94 0.11 -7.16
CA ILE A 244 16.22 -1.23 -7.68
C ILE A 244 14.90 -1.95 -7.95
N GLN A 245 14.60 -2.16 -9.23
CA GLN A 245 13.43 -2.92 -9.67
C GLN A 245 13.80 -4.40 -9.79
N THR A 246 13.14 -5.24 -9.00
CA THR A 246 13.22 -6.70 -9.13
C THR A 246 12.15 -7.22 -10.10
N TYR A 247 12.37 -8.41 -10.62
CA TYR A 247 11.48 -9.06 -11.59
C TYR A 247 11.11 -10.48 -11.19
N GLN A 248 9.84 -10.84 -11.41
CA GLN A 248 9.36 -12.21 -11.33
C GLN A 248 9.34 -12.83 -12.73
N PHE A 249 9.84 -14.06 -12.85
CA PHE A 249 9.87 -14.80 -14.10
C PHE A 249 8.74 -15.83 -14.19
N ASP A 250 8.10 -15.93 -15.34
CA ASP A 250 7.31 -17.08 -15.77
C ASP A 250 7.63 -17.39 -17.24
N ARG A 251 7.84 -18.68 -17.54
CA ARG A 251 8.18 -19.13 -18.90
C ARG A 251 6.99 -19.16 -19.86
N ASN A 252 5.77 -19.21 -19.33
CA ASN A 252 4.55 -19.35 -20.12
C ASN A 252 3.92 -17.99 -20.45
N GLU A 253 4.40 -16.92 -19.82
CA GLU A 253 3.87 -15.58 -19.95
C GLU A 253 4.62 -14.75 -21.00
N THR A 254 3.99 -13.67 -21.46
CA THR A 254 4.58 -12.68 -22.37
C THR A 254 4.15 -11.28 -21.96
N PRO A 255 5.08 -10.43 -21.46
CA PRO A 255 6.52 -10.68 -21.35
C PRO A 255 6.86 -11.74 -20.28
N LYS A 256 7.96 -12.48 -20.46
CA LYS A 256 8.36 -13.53 -19.48
C LYS A 256 8.74 -13.00 -18.10
N TYR A 257 9.09 -11.73 -18.02
CA TYR A 257 9.40 -11.04 -16.78
C TYR A 257 8.32 -10.01 -16.49
N LYS A 258 7.92 -9.92 -15.22
CA LYS A 258 7.03 -8.87 -14.72
C LYS A 258 7.73 -8.11 -13.61
N GLU A 259 7.56 -6.80 -13.58
CA GLU A 259 8.01 -5.98 -12.45
C GLU A 259 7.39 -6.52 -11.16
N ALA A 260 8.24 -6.77 -10.17
CA ALA A 260 7.85 -7.25 -8.85
C ALA A 260 8.02 -6.13 -7.82
N ILE A 261 9.03 -6.21 -6.96
CA ILE A 261 9.25 -5.22 -5.89
C ILE A 261 10.20 -4.13 -6.38
N LEU A 262 9.77 -2.87 -6.27
CA LEU A 262 10.63 -1.70 -6.39
C LEU A 262 11.23 -1.37 -5.02
N VAL A 263 12.52 -1.67 -4.84
CA VAL A 263 13.26 -1.31 -3.63
C VAL A 263 13.62 0.17 -3.70
N THR A 264 13.16 0.93 -2.71
CA THR A 264 13.42 2.37 -2.57
C THR A 264 13.88 2.70 -1.15
N LYS A 265 14.47 3.90 -0.98
CA LYS A 265 14.99 4.42 0.30
C LYS A 265 13.95 4.49 1.42
N GLU A 266 12.66 4.59 1.10
CA GLU A 266 11.59 4.75 2.09
C GLU A 266 11.02 3.37 2.48
N ILE A 267 11.23 2.97 3.74
CA ILE A 267 10.47 1.90 4.37
C ILE A 267 9.14 2.52 4.81
N ASP A 268 8.01 1.93 4.41
CA ASP A 268 6.71 2.39 4.87
C ASP A 268 6.58 2.07 6.37
N SER A 269 6.90 3.06 7.20
CA SER A 269 6.97 2.89 8.66
C SER A 269 5.57 2.95 9.23
N ARG A 270 4.79 1.86 9.10
CA ARG A 270 3.58 1.73 9.91
C ARG A 270 3.95 1.65 11.40
N VAL A 271 3.04 2.17 12.23
CA VAL A 271 3.16 2.16 13.68
C VAL A 271 3.13 0.72 14.19
N VAL A 272 4.17 0.29 14.91
CA VAL A 272 4.18 -1.00 15.63
C VAL A 272 3.09 -0.96 16.69
N LEU A 273 2.16 -1.91 16.65
CA LEU A 273 1.07 -1.99 17.61
C LEU A 273 1.50 -2.73 18.88
N SER A 274 1.27 -2.10 20.03
CA SER A 274 1.36 -2.77 21.33
C SER A 274 0.17 -3.71 21.55
N GLU A 275 0.26 -4.59 22.56
CA GLU A 275 -0.86 -5.46 22.96
C GLU A 275 -2.12 -4.65 23.30
N GLY A 276 -1.96 -3.51 23.99
CA GLY A 276 -3.06 -2.60 24.29
C GLY A 276 -3.69 -1.96 23.04
N ASP A 277 -2.89 -1.69 22.00
CA ASP A 277 -3.40 -1.16 20.73
C ASP A 277 -4.24 -2.21 19.99
N ARG A 278 -3.81 -3.48 20.03
CA ARG A 278 -4.56 -4.61 19.46
C ARG A 278 -5.86 -4.89 20.24
N GLU A 279 -5.85 -4.77 21.56
CA GLU A 279 -7.07 -4.85 22.37
C GLU A 279 -8.08 -3.75 22.01
N LEU A 280 -7.60 -2.51 21.83
CA LEU A 280 -8.43 -1.39 21.39
C LEU A 280 -9.03 -1.67 20.00
N ALA A 281 -8.22 -2.10 19.04
CA ALA A 281 -8.67 -2.44 17.69
C ALA A 281 -9.74 -3.54 17.71
N ASN A 282 -9.55 -4.60 18.52
CA ASN A 282 -10.55 -5.65 18.71
C ASN A 282 -11.87 -5.14 19.31
N GLY A 283 -11.80 -4.23 20.27
CA GLY A 283 -12.99 -3.57 20.84
C GLY A 283 -13.78 -2.78 19.79
N ILE A 284 -13.07 -2.07 18.90
CA ILE A 284 -13.68 -1.32 17.79
C ILE A 284 -14.33 -2.29 16.80
N ARG A 285 -13.62 -3.36 16.39
CA ARG A 285 -14.11 -4.38 15.46
C ARG A 285 -15.43 -4.99 15.93
N LYS A 286 -15.52 -5.36 17.21
CA LYS A 286 -16.75 -5.88 17.82
C LYS A 286 -17.88 -4.85 17.82
N SER A 287 -17.57 -3.60 18.16
CA SER A 287 -18.56 -2.52 18.13
C SER A 287 -19.09 -2.25 16.72
N TRP A 288 -18.23 -2.36 15.70
CA TRP A 288 -18.63 -2.23 14.30
C TRP A 288 -19.52 -3.40 13.85
N GLN A 289 -19.20 -4.62 14.29
CA GLN A 289 -20.03 -5.80 14.02
C GLN A 289 -21.42 -5.66 14.67
N ASP A 290 -21.46 -5.21 15.93
CA ASP A 290 -22.71 -4.96 16.64
C ASP A 290 -23.54 -3.86 15.93
N GLN A 291 -22.90 -2.80 15.45
CA GLN A 291 -23.57 -1.76 14.67
C GLN A 291 -24.09 -2.28 13.32
N LEU A 292 -23.32 -3.13 12.64
CA LEU A 292 -23.74 -3.74 11.38
C LEU A 292 -25.01 -4.57 11.59
N GLU A 293 -25.03 -5.45 12.58
CA GLU A 293 -26.16 -6.35 12.88
C GLU A 293 -27.38 -5.62 13.44
N ASN A 294 -27.18 -4.76 14.44
CA ASN A 294 -28.29 -4.23 15.24
C ASN A 294 -28.82 -2.89 14.73
N ASN A 295 -28.08 -2.21 13.85
CA ASN A 295 -28.44 -0.87 13.38
C ASN A 295 -28.51 -0.79 11.85
N ILE A 296 -27.43 -1.12 11.15
CA ILE A 296 -27.34 -0.94 9.68
C ILE A 296 -28.30 -1.90 8.96
N LYS A 297 -28.29 -3.20 9.26
CA LYS A 297 -29.19 -4.16 8.61
C LYS A 297 -30.69 -3.87 8.85
N PRO A 298 -31.14 -3.56 10.09
CA PRO A 298 -32.51 -3.11 10.35
C PRO A 298 -32.86 -1.80 9.64
N PHE A 299 -31.91 -0.86 9.56
CA PHE A 299 -32.08 0.39 8.82
C PHE A 299 -32.39 0.13 7.34
N ILE A 300 -31.57 -0.69 6.67
CA ILE A 300 -31.76 -1.04 5.25
C ILE A 300 -33.13 -1.68 5.05
N SER A 301 -33.51 -2.61 5.93
CA SER A 301 -34.82 -3.26 5.89
C SER A 301 -35.98 -2.26 6.02
N THR A 302 -35.82 -1.26 6.90
CA THR A 302 -36.82 -0.21 7.15
C THR A 302 -37.03 0.68 5.92
N ILE A 303 -35.95 1.13 5.29
CA ILE A 303 -36.05 2.03 4.12
C ILE A 303 -36.42 1.26 2.85
N ALA A 304 -36.08 -0.02 2.74
CA ALA A 304 -36.45 -0.88 1.61
C ALA A 304 -37.96 -1.19 1.56
N ALA A 305 -38.67 -1.09 2.68
CA ALA A 305 -40.12 -1.31 2.74
C ALA A 305 -40.92 -0.20 2.02
N ARG A 306 -40.32 0.97 1.80
CA ARG A 306 -40.93 2.08 1.06
C ARG A 306 -40.65 1.91 -0.43
N GLN A 307 -41.70 1.90 -1.26
CA GLN A 307 -41.53 2.02 -2.71
C GLN A 307 -40.83 3.34 -3.05
N SER A 308 -39.75 3.25 -3.80
CA SER A 308 -38.97 4.39 -4.30
C SER A 308 -38.65 4.16 -5.77
N SER A 309 -38.52 5.26 -6.50
CA SER A 309 -38.18 5.25 -7.93
C SER A 309 -36.66 5.30 -8.19
N ASN A 310 -35.89 5.72 -7.18
CA ASN A 310 -34.43 5.76 -7.16
C ASN A 310 -33.92 5.97 -5.73
N TRP A 311 -32.61 5.83 -5.57
CA TRP A 311 -31.89 5.94 -4.30
C TRP A 311 -32.13 7.27 -3.58
N LEU A 312 -32.27 8.38 -4.32
CA LEU A 312 -32.45 9.71 -3.72
C LEU A 312 -33.83 9.83 -3.04
N GLN A 313 -34.87 9.22 -3.61
CA GLN A 313 -36.18 9.20 -2.97
C GLN A 313 -36.18 8.42 -1.64
N MET A 314 -35.28 7.44 -1.48
CA MET A 314 -35.13 6.70 -0.22
C MET A 314 -34.59 7.56 0.92
N VAL A 315 -33.75 8.56 0.60
CA VAL A 315 -33.17 9.46 1.61
C VAL A 315 -34.09 10.63 1.98
N CYS A 316 -35.04 10.99 1.12
CA CYS A 316 -36.01 12.04 1.42
C CYS A 316 -37.02 11.63 2.52
N ALA A 317 -37.54 12.61 3.24
CA ALA A 317 -38.61 12.44 4.22
C ALA A 317 -39.92 12.05 3.52
N ASP A 318 -40.30 12.77 2.48
CA ASP A 318 -41.53 12.60 1.72
C ASP A 318 -41.33 12.93 0.22
N ASP A 319 -42.40 12.78 -0.57
CA ASP A 319 -42.34 13.03 -2.02
C ASP A 319 -42.25 14.52 -2.36
N ALA A 320 -42.66 15.44 -1.47
CA ALA A 320 -42.54 16.88 -1.70
C ALA A 320 -41.07 17.33 -1.60
N GLU A 321 -40.35 16.83 -0.59
CA GLU A 321 -38.91 17.02 -0.47
C GLU A 321 -38.17 16.40 -1.67
N TYR A 322 -38.53 15.18 -2.07
CA TYR A 322 -37.96 14.53 -3.26
C TYR A 322 -38.20 15.35 -4.55
N ASN A 323 -39.41 15.84 -4.78
CA ASN A 323 -39.71 16.67 -5.96
C ASN A 323 -38.88 17.97 -5.98
N THR A 324 -38.51 18.49 -4.82
CA THR A 324 -37.66 19.68 -4.70
C THR A 324 -36.22 19.38 -5.12
N VAL A 325 -35.67 18.25 -4.67
CA VAL A 325 -34.24 17.93 -4.83
C VAL A 325 -33.94 17.11 -6.10
N SER A 326 -34.92 16.37 -6.63
CA SER A 326 -34.77 15.52 -7.82
C SER A 326 -34.34 16.27 -9.08
N LYS A 327 -34.57 17.59 -9.15
CA LYS A 327 -34.06 18.45 -10.25
C LYS A 327 -32.52 18.46 -10.35
N HIS A 328 -31.82 18.10 -9.28
CA HIS A 328 -30.36 17.97 -9.25
C HIS A 328 -29.88 16.57 -9.67
N LEU A 329 -30.78 15.59 -9.76
CA LEU A 329 -30.46 14.20 -10.09
C LEU A 329 -30.25 14.03 -11.61
N LYS A 330 -29.10 14.48 -12.08
CA LYS A 330 -28.63 14.31 -13.48
C LYS A 330 -27.61 13.18 -13.56
N HIS A 331 -27.39 12.64 -14.76
CA HIS A 331 -26.30 11.68 -14.98
C HIS A 331 -24.96 12.26 -14.47
N PRO A 332 -24.12 11.48 -13.75
CA PRO A 332 -24.27 10.04 -13.47
C PRO A 332 -25.09 9.69 -12.22
N TRP A 333 -25.57 10.66 -11.45
CA TRP A 333 -26.29 10.42 -10.19
C TRP A 333 -27.62 9.65 -10.36
N SER A 334 -28.28 9.81 -11.51
CA SER A 334 -29.55 9.14 -11.80
C SER A 334 -29.43 7.62 -12.00
N SER A 335 -28.22 7.08 -12.15
CA SER A 335 -27.97 5.63 -12.35
C SER A 335 -27.34 4.95 -11.14
N VAL A 336 -27.17 5.66 -10.02
CA VAL A 336 -26.61 5.07 -8.80
C VAL A 336 -27.62 4.08 -8.22
N THR A 337 -27.12 2.94 -7.75
CA THR A 337 -27.95 1.87 -7.18
C THR A 337 -28.53 2.25 -5.81
N ASP A 338 -29.65 1.62 -5.49
CA ASP A 338 -30.29 1.70 -4.20
C ASP A 338 -29.53 0.85 -3.17
N ILE A 339 -29.56 1.26 -1.89
CA ILE A 339 -28.88 0.53 -0.80
C ILE A 339 -29.45 -0.87 -0.54
N ASN A 340 -30.73 -1.10 -0.84
CA ASN A 340 -31.34 -2.43 -0.70
C ASN A 340 -30.89 -3.43 -1.78
N GLN A 341 -30.25 -2.94 -2.85
CA GLN A 341 -29.68 -3.74 -3.93
C GLN A 341 -28.20 -4.09 -3.67
N THR A 342 -27.55 -3.47 -2.66
CA THR A 342 -26.19 -3.84 -2.26
C THR A 342 -26.19 -5.12 -1.40
N SER A 343 -25.00 -5.70 -1.19
CA SER A 343 -24.79 -6.86 -0.32
C SER A 343 -24.88 -6.51 1.18
N LEU A 344 -24.82 -5.23 1.56
CA LEU A 344 -24.59 -4.77 2.94
C LEU A 344 -25.57 -5.35 3.97
N LYS A 345 -26.83 -5.64 3.58
CA LYS A 345 -27.82 -6.31 4.45
C LYS A 345 -27.44 -7.74 4.86
N TYR A 346 -26.52 -8.37 4.13
CA TYR A 346 -26.05 -9.73 4.32
C TYR A 346 -24.60 -9.79 4.79
N ASP A 347 -23.93 -8.64 4.89
CA ASP A 347 -22.53 -8.57 5.27
C ASP A 347 -22.31 -8.96 6.74
N ASN A 348 -21.10 -9.40 7.06
CA ASN A 348 -20.61 -9.66 8.41
C ASN A 348 -19.14 -9.21 8.51
N ILE A 349 -18.64 -9.03 9.73
CA ILE A 349 -17.24 -8.75 9.99
C ILE A 349 -16.61 -9.99 10.63
N ASP A 350 -15.49 -10.43 10.07
CA ASP A 350 -14.65 -11.45 10.68
C ASP A 350 -13.96 -10.86 11.91
N THR A 351 -14.20 -11.45 13.08
CA THR A 351 -13.65 -10.96 14.35
C THR A 351 -12.35 -11.64 14.76
N GLU A 352 -11.88 -12.63 14.01
CA GLU A 352 -10.71 -13.44 14.32
C GLU A 352 -9.46 -12.96 13.57
N THR A 353 -9.63 -12.48 12.34
CA THR A 353 -8.54 -12.00 11.49
C THR A 353 -8.13 -10.58 11.91
N THR A 354 -6.88 -10.44 12.35
CA THR A 354 -6.34 -9.19 12.93
C THR A 354 -5.39 -8.44 12.00
N ASP A 355 -4.71 -9.14 11.10
CA ASP A 355 -3.72 -8.55 10.20
C ASP A 355 -4.23 -8.71 8.76
N VAL A 356 -4.53 -7.59 8.10
CA VAL A 356 -5.12 -7.57 6.75
C VAL A 356 -4.33 -6.61 5.86
N ASP A 357 -4.09 -7.03 4.63
CA ASP A 357 -3.43 -6.18 3.64
C ASP A 357 -4.27 -4.92 3.35
N ASP A 358 -3.60 -3.80 3.09
CA ASP A 358 -4.23 -2.51 2.75
C ASP A 358 -5.25 -1.93 3.76
N GLY A 359 -5.40 -2.53 4.94
CA GLY A 359 -6.27 -2.06 6.02
C GLY A 359 -7.61 -2.81 6.11
N PHE A 360 -8.10 -3.37 5.00
CA PHE A 360 -9.29 -4.20 4.98
C PHE A 360 -9.37 -5.06 3.69
N GLU A 361 -10.16 -6.13 3.74
CA GLU A 361 -10.51 -6.96 2.58
C GLU A 361 -11.99 -7.36 2.64
N TYR A 362 -12.66 -7.38 1.49
CA TYR A 362 -14.03 -7.88 1.36
C TYR A 362 -14.05 -9.22 0.65
N ILE A 363 -14.60 -10.24 1.31
CA ILE A 363 -14.77 -11.59 0.77
C ILE A 363 -16.20 -11.75 0.24
N GLU A 364 -16.41 -11.51 -1.06
CA GLU A 364 -17.74 -11.59 -1.70
C GLU A 364 -18.40 -12.97 -1.50
N LYS A 365 -17.62 -14.05 -1.45
CA LYS A 365 -18.15 -15.42 -1.28
C LYS A 365 -18.89 -15.62 0.04
N THR A 366 -18.47 -14.94 1.10
CA THR A 366 -19.03 -15.06 2.45
C THR A 366 -19.69 -13.77 2.93
N ASN A 367 -19.68 -12.72 2.10
CA ASN A 367 -20.04 -11.35 2.47
C ASN A 367 -19.32 -10.90 3.75
N SER A 368 -18.03 -11.22 3.88
CA SER A 368 -17.27 -10.97 5.11
C SER A 368 -16.25 -9.85 4.92
N TRP A 369 -16.22 -8.92 5.87
CA TRP A 369 -15.21 -7.89 6.00
C TRP A 369 -14.09 -8.38 6.91
N LEU A 370 -12.86 -8.38 6.41
CA LEU A 370 -11.65 -8.50 7.22
C LEU A 370 -11.11 -7.09 7.49
N LEU A 371 -10.83 -6.74 8.74
CA LEU A 371 -10.37 -5.40 9.13
C LEU A 371 -9.05 -5.50 9.89
N ASP A 372 -8.02 -4.77 9.42
CA ASP A 372 -6.68 -4.71 10.02
C ASP A 372 -6.69 -3.98 11.38
N ASP A 373 -5.97 -4.51 12.36
CA ASP A 373 -5.79 -3.85 13.67
C ASP A 373 -5.16 -2.47 13.51
N GLY A 374 -4.19 -2.32 12.60
CA GLY A 374 -3.49 -1.07 12.34
C GLY A 374 -4.42 0.01 11.79
N PHE A 375 -5.30 -0.37 10.86
CA PHE A 375 -6.35 0.51 10.35
C PHE A 375 -7.29 0.98 11.46
N LEU A 376 -7.84 0.06 12.26
CA LEU A 376 -8.80 0.40 13.32
C LEU A 376 -8.17 1.26 14.43
N PHE A 377 -6.93 0.94 14.81
CA PHE A 377 -6.16 1.73 15.76
C PHE A 377 -5.87 3.14 15.23
N GLY A 378 -5.35 3.25 14.01
CA GLY A 378 -5.07 4.53 13.36
C GLY A 378 -6.31 5.40 13.23
N LEU A 379 -7.44 4.79 12.85
CA LEU A 379 -8.73 5.45 12.78
C LEU A 379 -9.16 6.03 14.13
N SER A 380 -9.12 5.22 15.19
CA SER A 380 -9.48 5.67 16.54
C SER A 380 -8.60 6.82 17.01
N LYS A 381 -7.29 6.74 16.77
CA LYS A 381 -6.34 7.79 17.12
C LYS A 381 -6.67 9.11 16.41
N ARG A 382 -6.98 9.07 15.10
CA ARG A 382 -7.36 10.27 14.34
C ARG A 382 -8.65 10.89 14.84
N LEU A 383 -9.71 10.09 14.99
CA LEU A 383 -11.02 10.59 15.39
C LEU A 383 -11.01 11.16 16.82
N THR A 384 -10.28 10.55 17.76
CA THR A 384 -10.21 11.05 19.14
C THR A 384 -9.53 12.42 19.27
N MET A 385 -8.78 12.88 18.26
CA MET A 385 -8.20 14.23 18.23
C MET A 385 -9.24 15.33 17.97
N LYS A 386 -10.40 15.00 17.42
CA LYS A 386 -11.45 15.96 17.04
C LYS A 386 -12.77 15.65 17.71
N SER A 387 -13.25 16.59 18.52
CA SER A 387 -14.48 16.44 19.32
C SER A 387 -15.76 16.30 18.48
N GLU A 388 -15.70 16.72 17.21
CA GLU A 388 -16.79 16.73 16.25
C GLU A 388 -16.96 15.39 15.52
N THR A 389 -15.97 14.49 15.62
CA THR A 389 -15.97 13.21 14.92
C THR A 389 -16.47 12.07 15.80
N ASP A 390 -16.98 11.02 15.16
CA ASP A 390 -17.59 9.88 15.84
C ASP A 390 -17.23 8.57 15.13
N ILE A 391 -16.63 7.64 15.87
CA ILE A 391 -16.20 6.33 15.36
C ILE A 391 -17.35 5.47 14.85
N MET A 392 -18.55 5.61 15.41
CA MET A 392 -19.73 4.90 14.92
C MET A 392 -20.25 5.52 13.61
N GLN A 393 -20.18 6.85 13.47
CA GLN A 393 -20.47 7.52 12.22
C GLN A 393 -19.43 7.17 11.14
N ALA A 394 -18.14 7.15 11.48
CA ALA A 394 -17.07 6.73 10.58
C ALA A 394 -17.29 5.30 10.06
N SER A 395 -17.67 4.37 10.96
CA SER A 395 -18.05 3.00 10.59
C SER A 395 -19.19 2.94 9.57
N ARG A 396 -20.27 3.70 9.79
CA ARG A 396 -21.41 3.73 8.84
C ARG A 396 -21.02 4.32 7.50
N LEU A 397 -20.28 5.43 7.51
CA LEU A 397 -19.77 6.07 6.29
C LEU A 397 -18.86 5.11 5.51
N PHE A 398 -17.97 4.39 6.20
CA PHE A 398 -17.15 3.34 5.60
C PHE A 398 -18.01 2.26 4.95
N PHE A 399 -18.94 1.64 5.69
CA PHE A 399 -19.78 0.58 5.13
C PHE A 399 -20.69 1.04 4.01
N PHE A 400 -21.26 2.25 4.08
CA PHE A 400 -22.06 2.78 2.99
C PHE A 400 -21.19 3.05 1.75
N HIS A 401 -20.02 3.68 1.92
CA HIS A 401 -19.10 3.91 0.82
C HIS A 401 -18.70 2.60 0.12
N GLU A 402 -18.22 1.64 0.89
CA GLU A 402 -17.73 0.37 0.35
C GLU A 402 -18.87 -0.49 -0.22
N ALA A 403 -20.07 -0.46 0.35
CA ALA A 403 -21.22 -1.18 -0.19
C ALA A 403 -21.57 -0.75 -1.63
N LEU A 404 -21.35 0.52 -2.00
CA LEU A 404 -21.53 0.96 -3.38
C LEU A 404 -20.43 0.42 -4.30
N HIS A 405 -19.19 0.37 -3.80
CA HIS A 405 -18.05 -0.16 -4.56
C HIS A 405 -18.19 -1.65 -4.87
N TYR A 406 -18.57 -2.47 -3.90
CA TYR A 406 -18.69 -3.93 -4.05
C TYR A 406 -20.06 -4.39 -4.56
N SER A 407 -21.04 -3.50 -4.69
CA SER A 407 -22.33 -3.86 -5.28
C SER A 407 -22.18 -4.25 -6.75
N ARG A 408 -22.86 -5.35 -7.13
CA ARG A 408 -22.94 -5.82 -8.52
C ARG A 408 -23.65 -4.82 -9.44
N ASP A 409 -24.63 -4.12 -8.88
CA ASP A 409 -25.40 -3.07 -9.57
C ASP A 409 -24.82 -1.66 -9.32
N GLY A 410 -23.73 -1.57 -8.53
CA GLY A 410 -22.98 -0.34 -8.25
C GLY A 410 -21.73 -0.21 -9.12
N HIS A 411 -20.60 0.14 -8.50
CA HIS A 411 -19.34 0.37 -9.24
C HIS A 411 -18.65 -0.93 -9.67
N ARG A 412 -18.91 -2.05 -8.98
CA ARG A 412 -18.25 -3.34 -9.18
C ARG A 412 -16.71 -3.22 -9.14
N LEU A 413 -16.20 -2.43 -8.21
CA LEU A 413 -14.77 -2.25 -7.97
C LEU A 413 -14.24 -3.38 -7.07
N THR A 414 -14.30 -4.62 -7.57
CA THR A 414 -13.75 -5.80 -6.89
C THR A 414 -12.22 -5.84 -7.01
N LYS A 415 -11.56 -6.72 -6.26
CA LYS A 415 -10.09 -6.92 -6.32
C LYS A 415 -9.59 -7.18 -7.74
N GLU A 416 -10.35 -7.93 -8.54
CA GLU A 416 -10.04 -8.23 -9.93
C GLU A 416 -10.09 -6.99 -10.83
N VAL A 417 -11.09 -6.12 -10.64
CA VAL A 417 -11.26 -4.88 -11.41
C VAL A 417 -10.30 -3.79 -10.91
N ALA A 418 -9.93 -3.84 -9.63
CA ALA A 418 -8.98 -2.93 -9.01
C ALA A 418 -7.52 -3.20 -9.42
N ASN A 419 -7.20 -4.40 -9.93
CA ASN A 419 -5.86 -4.68 -10.41
C ASN A 419 -5.51 -3.78 -11.61
N GLY A 420 -4.44 -2.99 -11.50
CA GLY A 420 -4.03 -2.03 -12.53
C GLY A 420 -4.89 -0.77 -12.66
N ILE A 421 -6.06 -0.68 -12.00
CA ILE A 421 -6.96 0.49 -12.10
C ILE A 421 -6.27 1.79 -11.65
N GLY A 422 -5.24 1.69 -10.80
CA GLY A 422 -4.44 2.82 -10.33
C GLY A 422 -3.83 3.69 -11.44
N GLN A 423 -3.73 3.18 -12.67
CA GLN A 423 -3.35 3.94 -13.87
C GLN A 423 -4.42 4.95 -14.32
N PHE A 424 -5.66 4.83 -13.84
CA PHE A 424 -6.80 5.68 -14.18
C PHE A 424 -7.28 6.52 -12.99
N PRO A 425 -6.42 7.39 -12.42
CA PRO A 425 -6.70 8.07 -11.15
C PRO A 425 -7.98 8.91 -11.17
N LYS A 426 -8.34 9.51 -12.32
CA LYS A 426 -9.57 10.31 -12.47
C LYS A 426 -10.85 9.48 -12.44
N VAL A 427 -10.82 8.25 -12.98
CA VAL A 427 -11.99 7.36 -12.96
C VAL A 427 -12.29 6.93 -11.53
N ILE A 428 -11.25 6.53 -10.79
CA ILE A 428 -11.45 6.11 -9.39
C ILE A 428 -11.80 7.31 -8.51
N GLU A 429 -11.21 8.48 -8.75
CA GLU A 429 -11.60 9.72 -8.05
C GLU A 429 -13.09 10.06 -8.27
N GLU A 430 -13.67 9.72 -9.42
CA GLU A 430 -15.10 9.89 -9.68
C GLU A 430 -15.94 8.85 -8.93
N ALA A 431 -15.55 7.58 -8.97
CA ALA A 431 -16.23 6.51 -8.26
C ALA A 431 -16.20 6.73 -6.73
N ASP A 432 -15.05 7.08 -6.18
CA ASP A 432 -14.89 7.40 -4.74
C ASP A 432 -15.81 8.55 -4.34
N TYR A 433 -15.83 9.63 -5.13
CA TYR A 433 -16.66 10.80 -4.85
C TYR A 433 -18.15 10.45 -4.87
N GLN A 434 -18.58 9.64 -5.84
CA GLN A 434 -19.96 9.17 -5.93
C GLN A 434 -20.36 8.31 -4.72
N ALA A 435 -19.49 7.39 -4.29
CA ALA A 435 -19.70 6.55 -3.10
C ALA A 435 -19.71 7.35 -1.79
N ASP A 436 -18.80 8.31 -1.65
CA ASP A 436 -18.75 9.21 -0.49
C ASP A 436 -20.05 10.05 -0.38
N VAL A 437 -20.54 10.65 -1.47
CA VAL A 437 -21.81 11.43 -1.46
C VAL A 437 -23.00 10.52 -1.13
N TRP A 438 -23.06 9.34 -1.76
CA TRP A 438 -24.10 8.35 -1.49
C TRP A 438 -24.09 7.91 -0.02
N GLY A 439 -22.91 7.68 0.55
CA GLY A 439 -22.72 7.36 1.96
C GLY A 439 -23.16 8.48 2.90
N LEU A 440 -22.80 9.73 2.61
CA LEU A 440 -23.18 10.91 3.41
C LEU A 440 -24.71 11.11 3.46
N LEU A 441 -25.39 10.99 2.32
CA LEU A 441 -26.85 11.14 2.26
C LEU A 441 -27.59 9.95 2.90
N THR A 442 -27.01 8.77 2.81
CA THR A 442 -27.52 7.58 3.51
C THR A 442 -27.35 7.72 5.03
N GLU A 443 -26.20 8.22 5.50
CA GLU A 443 -25.94 8.53 6.91
C GLU A 443 -26.90 9.61 7.44
N TYR A 444 -27.19 10.64 6.65
CA TYR A 444 -28.27 11.59 6.96
C TYR A 444 -29.59 10.87 7.21
N LYS A 445 -30.02 10.02 6.28
CA LYS A 445 -31.27 9.27 6.42
C LYS A 445 -31.26 8.36 7.64
N TYR A 446 -30.17 7.65 7.89
CA TYR A 446 -29.97 6.84 9.10
C TYR A 446 -30.18 7.69 10.37
N CYS A 447 -29.54 8.86 10.46
CA CYS A 447 -29.69 9.74 11.61
C CYS A 447 -31.11 10.29 11.77
N THR A 448 -31.89 10.49 10.70
CA THR A 448 -33.31 10.89 10.85
C THR A 448 -34.16 9.83 11.55
N ILE A 449 -33.74 8.56 11.52
CA ILE A 449 -34.47 7.43 12.10
C ILE A 449 -33.92 7.12 13.50
N TYR A 450 -32.61 6.93 13.63
CA TYR A 450 -31.99 6.40 14.86
C TYR A 450 -31.31 7.45 15.73
N GLU A 451 -30.82 8.56 15.15
CA GLU A 451 -29.93 9.51 15.85
C GLU A 451 -30.35 10.97 15.65
N ARG A 452 -31.65 11.28 15.74
CA ARG A 452 -32.19 12.63 15.44
C ARG A 452 -31.49 13.77 16.17
N LYS A 453 -30.94 13.51 17.37
CA LYS A 453 -30.20 14.50 18.16
C LYS A 453 -29.00 15.10 17.40
N LYS A 454 -28.37 14.35 16.48
CA LYS A 454 -27.27 14.86 15.65
C LYS A 454 -27.71 15.96 14.68
N LEU A 455 -29.01 16.04 14.37
CA LEU A 455 -29.58 17.03 13.46
C LEU A 455 -30.01 18.33 14.17
N ASN A 456 -29.94 18.39 15.50
CA ASN A 456 -30.42 19.53 16.29
C ASN A 456 -29.68 20.85 15.99
N ARG A 457 -28.45 20.78 15.47
CA ARG A 457 -27.65 21.97 15.09
C ARG A 457 -27.88 22.39 13.63
N GLY A 458 -28.82 21.77 12.92
CA GLY A 458 -29.10 21.99 11.51
C GLY A 458 -28.30 21.07 10.57
N LEU A 459 -28.70 21.03 9.30
CA LEU A 459 -28.11 20.14 8.29
C LEU A 459 -26.69 20.55 7.94
N LYS A 460 -26.40 21.85 7.86
CA LYS A 460 -25.05 22.37 7.67
C LYS A 460 -24.06 21.78 8.68
N ALA A 461 -24.38 21.87 9.98
CA ALA A 461 -23.51 21.35 11.03
C ALA A 461 -23.36 19.83 10.94
N PHE A 462 -24.46 19.12 10.66
CA PHE A 462 -24.44 17.66 10.48
C PHE A 462 -23.51 17.23 9.34
N PHE A 463 -23.66 17.80 8.14
CA PHE A 463 -22.86 17.40 6.98
C PHE A 463 -21.40 17.83 7.10
N CYS A 464 -21.10 19.00 7.69
CA CYS A 464 -19.73 19.37 8.02
C CYS A 464 -19.07 18.34 8.94
N ASN A 465 -19.76 17.89 10.00
CA ASN A 465 -19.22 16.88 10.91
C ASN A 465 -19.07 15.50 10.25
N ALA A 466 -20.02 15.11 9.39
CA ALA A 466 -19.94 13.86 8.66
C ALA A 466 -18.77 13.85 7.65
N ILE A 467 -18.52 14.97 6.96
CA ILE A 467 -17.35 15.13 6.09
C ILE A 467 -16.06 15.07 6.91
N GLU A 468 -16.00 15.71 8.09
CA GLU A 468 -14.82 15.59 8.97
C GLU A 468 -14.58 14.13 9.36
N SER A 469 -15.60 13.39 9.80
CA SER A 469 -15.47 11.96 10.13
C SER A 469 -14.98 11.13 8.93
N ALA A 470 -15.52 11.38 7.73
CA ALA A 470 -15.08 10.70 6.50
C ALA A 470 -13.61 11.02 6.18
N VAL A 471 -13.22 12.29 6.23
CA VAL A 471 -11.86 12.73 5.89
C VAL A 471 -10.84 12.25 6.91
N GLU A 472 -11.17 12.22 8.20
CA GLU A 472 -10.31 11.61 9.23
C GLU A 472 -10.17 10.09 9.04
N THR A 473 -11.21 9.43 8.52
CA THR A 473 -11.13 8.03 8.08
C THR A 473 -10.19 7.89 6.88
N MET A 474 -10.21 8.80 5.91
CA MET A 474 -9.24 8.79 4.80
C MET A 474 -7.80 9.02 5.30
N TRP A 475 -7.61 9.91 6.26
CA TRP A 475 -6.29 10.17 6.84
C TRP A 475 -5.69 8.94 7.54
N SER A 476 -6.50 8.07 8.15
CA SER A 476 -5.97 6.87 8.81
C SER A 476 -5.31 5.88 7.84
N PHE A 477 -5.59 5.95 6.55
CA PHE A 477 -4.90 5.17 5.52
C PHE A 477 -3.55 5.77 5.09
N VAL A 478 -3.30 7.05 5.40
CA VAL A 478 -2.10 7.79 5.00
C VAL A 478 -1.20 8.09 6.19
N ASP A 479 -1.74 8.12 7.41
CA ASP A 479 -1.02 8.44 8.63
C ASP A 479 -0.08 7.30 9.05
N THR A 480 1.21 7.50 8.82
CA THR A 480 2.29 6.61 9.26
C THR A 480 2.86 7.01 10.63
N GLY A 481 2.28 8.00 11.30
CA GLY A 481 2.79 8.56 12.56
C GLY A 481 3.96 9.54 12.37
N SER A 482 4.28 9.92 11.13
CA SER A 482 5.36 10.85 10.78
C SER A 482 4.88 11.93 9.79
N GLU A 483 5.66 13.01 9.65
CA GLU A 483 5.41 14.02 8.63
C GLU A 483 5.42 13.40 7.22
N LEU A 484 4.43 13.75 6.41
CA LEU A 484 4.24 13.20 5.08
C LEU A 484 5.21 13.85 4.08
N SER A 485 6.15 13.06 3.53
CA SER A 485 7.13 13.55 2.55
C SER A 485 6.60 13.59 1.12
N ILE A 486 5.66 12.70 0.80
CA ILE A 486 5.02 12.56 -0.50
C ILE A 486 3.54 12.22 -0.34
N ILE A 487 2.72 12.56 -1.32
CA ILE A 487 1.32 12.12 -1.36
C ILE A 487 0.91 11.75 -2.78
N GLN A 488 0.13 10.68 -2.94
CA GLN A 488 -0.42 10.34 -4.24
C GLN A 488 -1.32 11.48 -4.73
N VAL A 489 -1.18 11.87 -6.00
CA VAL A 489 -1.97 12.96 -6.61
C VAL A 489 -3.47 12.72 -6.44
N ARG A 490 -3.93 11.48 -6.65
CA ARG A 490 -5.34 11.07 -6.43
C ARG A 490 -5.78 11.34 -4.99
N SER A 491 -5.00 10.92 -4.00
CA SER A 491 -5.33 11.11 -2.59
C SER A 491 -5.43 12.59 -2.26
N MET A 492 -4.45 13.40 -2.67
CA MET A 492 -4.49 14.85 -2.50
C MET A 492 -5.74 15.48 -3.13
N ASN A 493 -6.10 15.10 -4.35
CA ASN A 493 -7.31 15.60 -5.00
C ASN A 493 -8.59 15.21 -4.23
N ARG A 494 -8.69 13.97 -3.73
CA ARG A 494 -9.85 13.53 -2.91
C ARG A 494 -9.99 14.38 -1.65
N PHE A 495 -8.90 14.66 -0.93
CA PHE A 495 -8.91 15.56 0.22
C PHE A 495 -9.33 16.99 -0.17
N LEU A 496 -8.76 17.54 -1.24
CA LEU A 496 -9.10 18.88 -1.72
C LEU A 496 -10.58 18.99 -2.11
N ASN A 497 -11.13 17.98 -2.79
CA ASN A 497 -12.55 17.94 -3.14
C ASN A 497 -13.44 17.96 -1.89
N TRP A 498 -13.11 17.17 -0.86
CA TRP A 498 -13.91 17.12 0.37
C TRP A 498 -13.80 18.36 1.23
N TYR A 499 -12.59 18.90 1.43
CA TYR A 499 -12.44 20.16 2.13
C TYR A 499 -13.09 21.33 1.37
N TRP A 500 -13.10 21.28 0.04
CA TRP A 500 -13.87 22.24 -0.76
C TRP A 500 -15.36 22.16 -0.49
N GLN A 501 -15.95 20.96 -0.51
CA GLN A 501 -17.37 20.79 -0.21
C GLN A 501 -17.71 21.18 1.22
N TRP A 502 -16.84 20.86 2.18
CA TRP A 502 -16.97 21.32 3.56
C TRP A 502 -17.05 22.85 3.63
N VAL A 503 -16.14 23.55 2.95
CA VAL A 503 -16.13 25.02 2.91
C VAL A 503 -17.42 25.56 2.26
N GLN A 504 -17.90 24.94 1.18
CA GLN A 504 -19.14 25.37 0.53
C GLN A 504 -20.36 25.21 1.46
N ILE A 505 -20.46 24.09 2.18
CA ILE A 505 -21.54 23.81 3.13
C ILE A 505 -21.47 24.73 4.35
N GLU A 506 -20.27 24.97 4.90
CA GLU A 506 -20.06 25.89 6.01
C GLU A 506 -20.58 27.31 5.69
N ASN A 507 -20.53 27.70 4.42
CA ASN A 507 -20.97 29.01 3.97
C ASN A 507 -22.47 29.12 3.65
N ILE A 508 -23.25 28.05 3.85
CA ILE A 508 -24.71 28.15 3.78
C ILE A 508 -25.21 29.04 4.93
N GLU A 509 -26.19 29.88 4.63
CA GLU A 509 -26.85 30.73 5.62
C GLU A 509 -27.72 29.91 6.58
N GLY A 510 -27.69 30.26 7.87
CA GLY A 510 -28.46 29.56 8.90
C GLY A 510 -28.06 28.08 9.04
N GLY A 511 -29.06 27.21 9.21
CA GLY A 511 -28.88 25.77 9.41
C GLY A 511 -28.81 24.94 8.12
N GLY A 512 -29.04 25.56 6.95
CA GLY A 512 -29.13 24.91 5.64
C GLY A 512 -30.36 24.00 5.45
N THR A 513 -30.83 23.91 4.21
CA THR A 513 -31.88 22.98 3.77
C THR A 513 -31.27 21.76 3.07
N LEU A 514 -32.05 20.69 2.89
CA LEU A 514 -31.57 19.51 2.15
C LEU A 514 -31.27 19.85 0.68
N GLU A 515 -32.02 20.78 0.08
CA GLU A 515 -31.76 21.28 -1.27
C GLU A 515 -30.40 21.98 -1.36
N ASP A 516 -30.07 22.85 -0.39
CA ASP A 516 -28.76 23.52 -0.34
C ASP A 516 -27.63 22.49 -0.34
N ILE A 517 -27.74 21.47 0.52
CA ILE A 517 -26.73 20.41 0.64
C ILE A 517 -26.61 19.59 -0.64
N ILE A 518 -27.72 19.10 -1.19
CA ILE A 518 -27.72 18.27 -2.40
C ILE A 518 -27.18 19.05 -3.60
N SER A 519 -27.53 20.34 -3.72
CA SER A 519 -27.03 21.17 -4.80
C SER A 519 -25.51 21.31 -4.79
N ILE A 520 -24.89 21.30 -3.59
CA ILE A 520 -23.45 21.34 -3.41
C ILE A 520 -22.82 19.96 -3.64
N LEU A 521 -23.32 18.92 -2.98
CA LEU A 521 -22.73 17.58 -3.03
C LEU A 521 -22.79 16.95 -4.43
N LEU A 522 -23.88 17.15 -5.18
CA LEU A 522 -24.02 16.60 -6.53
C LEU A 522 -23.26 17.41 -7.60
N ASP A 523 -22.77 18.62 -7.27
CA ASP A 523 -21.89 19.43 -8.12
C ASP A 523 -20.43 19.23 -7.69
N LYS A 524 -19.84 18.10 -8.10
CA LYS A 524 -18.45 17.75 -7.79
C LYS A 524 -17.50 18.87 -8.26
N PRO A 525 -16.63 19.40 -7.39
CA PRO A 525 -15.61 20.34 -7.82
C PRO A 525 -14.50 19.61 -8.58
N VAL A 526 -13.95 20.22 -9.62
CA VAL A 526 -12.71 19.76 -10.25
C VAL A 526 -11.60 20.67 -9.78
N ILE A 527 -10.79 20.21 -8.82
CA ILE A 527 -9.67 20.98 -8.24
C ILE A 527 -8.37 20.28 -8.56
N GLU A 528 -7.37 21.06 -8.98
CA GLU A 528 -6.02 20.56 -9.24
C GLU A 528 -4.98 21.45 -8.56
N PHE A 529 -4.01 20.78 -7.96
CA PHE A 529 -2.83 21.39 -7.35
C PHE A 529 -1.64 21.30 -8.31
N ALA A 530 -0.85 22.36 -8.39
CA ALA A 530 0.31 22.43 -9.28
C ALA A 530 1.50 23.12 -8.61
N GLY A 531 2.70 22.82 -9.09
CA GLY A 531 3.95 23.46 -8.69
C GLY A 531 4.78 22.64 -7.70
N ALA A 532 4.25 21.60 -7.06
CA ALA A 532 5.08 20.63 -6.34
C ALA A 532 5.76 19.67 -7.35
N PRO A 533 7.05 19.32 -7.16
CA PRO A 533 7.72 18.30 -7.95
C PRO A 533 6.97 16.98 -7.88
N MET A 534 6.87 16.30 -9.02
CA MET A 534 6.17 15.03 -9.12
C MET A 534 7.15 13.90 -9.36
N GLU A 535 6.83 12.71 -8.86
CA GLU A 535 7.52 11.49 -9.23
C GLU A 535 6.54 10.36 -9.53
N LEU A 536 7.00 9.42 -10.34
CA LEU A 536 6.29 8.19 -10.66
C LEU A 536 6.87 7.06 -9.81
N ARG A 537 6.03 6.39 -9.02
CA ARG A 537 6.39 5.14 -8.32
C ARG A 537 5.42 4.05 -8.78
N GLY A 538 5.97 3.01 -9.42
CA GLY A 538 5.18 2.04 -10.16
C GLY A 538 4.28 2.74 -11.19
N TYR A 539 2.97 2.50 -11.12
CA TYR A 539 1.96 3.10 -11.98
C TYR A 539 1.22 4.30 -11.37
N ARG A 540 1.74 4.87 -10.29
CA ARG A 540 1.08 5.95 -9.54
C ARG A 540 1.95 7.20 -9.48
N THR A 541 1.28 8.35 -9.54
CA THR A 541 1.92 9.66 -9.51
C THR A 541 1.82 10.28 -8.12
N PHE A 542 2.93 10.84 -7.64
CA PHE A 542 3.05 11.43 -6.30
C PHE A 542 3.57 12.86 -6.38
N TYR A 543 3.09 13.73 -5.49
CA TYR A 543 3.69 15.02 -5.20
C TYR A 543 4.75 14.86 -4.11
N LYS A 544 5.90 15.53 -4.28
CA LYS A 544 6.90 15.71 -3.22
C LYS A 544 6.56 16.94 -2.39
N LEU A 545 6.20 16.72 -1.13
CA LEU A 545 5.80 17.78 -0.22
C LEU A 545 7.01 18.48 0.43
N ASN A 546 8.13 17.76 0.61
CA ASN A 546 9.32 18.27 1.31
C ASN A 546 10.41 18.84 0.39
N SER A 547 10.21 18.79 -0.92
CA SER A 547 11.17 19.35 -1.87
C SER A 547 11.04 20.87 -1.96
N LYS A 548 12.18 21.58 -1.90
CA LYS A 548 12.22 22.99 -2.30
C LYS A 548 11.84 23.10 -3.78
N SER A 549 10.59 23.43 -4.07
CA SER A 549 10.17 23.66 -5.44
C SER A 549 10.68 25.00 -5.94
N ALA A 550 11.29 25.02 -7.13
CA ALA A 550 11.56 26.26 -7.84
C ALA A 550 10.29 26.85 -8.49
N SER A 551 9.21 26.07 -8.58
CA SER A 551 7.96 26.48 -9.22
C SER A 551 7.00 27.08 -8.20
N LYS A 552 6.29 28.14 -8.60
CA LYS A 552 5.25 28.74 -7.77
C LYS A 552 4.09 27.77 -7.61
N LEU A 553 3.72 27.45 -6.37
CA LEU A 553 2.56 26.63 -6.05
C LEU A 553 1.28 27.34 -6.51
N GLN A 554 0.34 26.58 -7.08
CA GLN A 554 -0.92 27.08 -7.60
C GLN A 554 -2.06 26.07 -7.40
N LEU A 555 -3.28 26.60 -7.34
CA LEU A 555 -4.51 25.82 -7.47
C LEU A 555 -5.27 26.28 -8.72
N ALA A 556 -5.88 25.31 -9.40
CA ALA A 556 -6.90 25.56 -10.39
C ALA A 556 -8.20 24.87 -10.00
N ALA A 557 -9.33 25.51 -10.26
CA ALA A 557 -10.63 24.86 -10.15
C ALA A 557 -11.45 25.09 -11.42
N PHE A 558 -12.18 24.06 -11.85
CA PHE A 558 -13.28 24.20 -12.78
C PHE A 558 -14.59 24.02 -12.02
N ALA A 559 -15.34 25.12 -11.90
CA ALA A 559 -16.60 25.17 -11.16
C ALA A 559 -17.55 26.13 -11.87
N ARG A 560 -18.86 25.85 -11.86
CA ARG A 560 -19.88 26.71 -12.49
C ARG A 560 -19.56 27.06 -13.95
N ASN A 561 -19.00 26.10 -14.69
CA ASN A 561 -18.56 26.25 -16.08
C ASN A 561 -17.52 27.37 -16.31
N LYS A 562 -16.66 27.62 -15.32
CA LYS A 562 -15.56 28.60 -15.41
C LYS A 562 -14.27 28.00 -14.87
N VAL A 563 -13.16 28.36 -15.50
CA VAL A 563 -11.81 28.02 -15.04
C VAL A 563 -11.29 29.13 -14.16
N TYR A 564 -10.79 28.74 -13.00
CA TYR A 564 -10.23 29.60 -11.99
C TYR A 564 -8.80 29.12 -11.72
N ARG A 565 -7.80 30.02 -11.75
CA ARG A 565 -6.39 29.67 -11.53
C ARG A 565 -5.70 30.75 -10.72
N PHE A 566 -5.18 30.40 -9.54
CA PHE A 566 -4.54 31.37 -8.65
C PHE A 566 -3.49 30.72 -7.75
N ALA A 567 -2.69 31.57 -7.11
CA ALA A 567 -1.88 31.20 -5.95
C ALA A 567 -2.56 31.81 -4.71
N PRO A 568 -3.37 31.03 -3.96
CA PRO A 568 -3.96 31.50 -2.72
C PRO A 568 -2.91 32.13 -1.79
N ASN A 569 -3.30 33.16 -1.04
CA ASN A 569 -2.40 33.81 -0.07
C ASN A 569 -1.86 32.83 0.98
N LEU A 570 -2.59 31.74 1.22
CA LEU A 570 -2.29 30.67 2.16
C LEU A 570 -2.08 29.32 1.43
N ILE A 571 -1.50 29.33 0.22
CA ILE A 571 -1.21 28.06 -0.47
C ILE A 571 -0.18 27.20 0.26
N ASP A 572 0.73 27.84 1.00
CA ASP A 572 1.69 27.12 1.84
C ASP A 572 0.99 26.38 2.98
N ASP A 573 -0.11 26.91 3.53
CA ASP A 573 -0.93 26.20 4.54
C ASP A 573 -1.55 24.92 3.98
N ILE A 574 -1.86 24.86 2.68
CA ILE A 574 -2.36 23.62 2.06
C ILE A 574 -1.25 22.57 2.08
N VAL A 575 -0.05 22.92 1.63
CA VAL A 575 1.08 21.97 1.60
C VAL A 575 1.50 21.56 3.00
N ASP A 576 1.63 22.52 3.93
CA ASP A 576 1.94 22.24 5.32
C ASP A 576 0.83 21.45 6.00
N GLY A 577 -0.43 21.66 5.61
CA GLY A 577 -1.57 20.86 6.04
C GLY A 577 -1.44 19.41 5.61
N PHE A 578 -1.06 19.14 4.35
CA PHE A 578 -0.79 17.77 3.90
C PHE A 578 0.43 17.14 4.60
N ARG A 579 1.52 17.88 4.78
CA ARG A 579 2.72 17.39 5.49
C ARG A 579 2.40 16.96 6.92
N ASN A 580 1.62 17.77 7.62
CA ASN A 580 1.31 17.58 9.04
C ASN A 580 -0.03 16.86 9.28
N LEU A 581 -0.71 16.42 8.23
CA LEU A 581 -2.04 15.79 8.28
C LEU A 581 -3.08 16.69 9.00
N ASP A 582 -2.97 18.00 8.81
CA ASP A 582 -3.74 19.06 9.45
C ASP A 582 -4.80 19.63 8.49
N GLY A 583 -6.03 19.14 8.66
CA GLY A 583 -7.17 19.57 7.87
C GLY A 583 -7.58 21.03 8.07
N GLU A 584 -7.33 21.63 9.23
CA GLU A 584 -7.70 23.03 9.49
C GLU A 584 -6.87 24.00 8.65
N LYS A 585 -5.58 23.69 8.48
CA LYS A 585 -4.69 24.44 7.58
C LYS A 585 -5.15 24.33 6.12
N ILE A 586 -5.51 23.12 5.67
CA ILE A 586 -6.00 22.92 4.30
C ILE A 586 -7.30 23.72 4.08
N LYS A 587 -8.25 23.65 5.02
CA LYS A 587 -9.49 24.42 4.98
C LYS A 587 -9.23 25.93 4.97
N SER A 588 -8.29 26.42 5.79
CA SER A 588 -7.92 27.84 5.83
C SER A 588 -7.35 28.30 4.47
N GLY A 589 -6.50 27.48 3.87
CA GLY A 589 -6.00 27.67 2.50
C GLY A 589 -7.14 27.78 1.48
N LEU A 590 -8.09 26.84 1.50
CA LEU A 590 -9.23 26.80 0.58
C LEU A 590 -10.25 27.93 0.83
N LYS A 591 -10.47 28.37 2.06
CA LYS A 591 -11.32 29.54 2.37
C LYS A 591 -10.79 30.81 1.70
N SER A 592 -9.46 30.97 1.65
CA SER A 592 -8.84 32.10 0.94
C SER A 592 -9.10 32.07 -0.58
N PHE A 593 -9.35 30.89 -1.16
CA PHE A 593 -9.70 30.70 -2.57
C PHE A 593 -11.16 31.12 -2.86
N GLN A 594 -12.09 30.78 -1.97
CA GLN A 594 -13.52 31.00 -2.18
C GLN A 594 -13.92 32.49 -2.15
N VAL A 595 -13.22 33.31 -1.36
CA VAL A 595 -13.42 34.78 -1.35
C VAL A 595 -13.24 35.36 -2.76
N VAL A 596 -12.30 34.81 -3.54
CA VAL A 596 -12.00 35.23 -4.92
C VAL A 596 -13.07 34.75 -5.92
N LEU A 597 -13.82 33.68 -5.63
CA LEU A 597 -14.91 33.20 -6.50
C LEU A 597 -16.23 33.97 -6.34
N ARG A 598 -16.41 34.65 -5.20
CA ARG A 598 -17.60 35.46 -4.90
C ARG A 598 -17.48 36.91 -5.40
N THR A 599 -16.26 37.41 -5.56
CA THR A 599 -15.93 38.67 -6.25
C THR A 599 -15.86 38.47 -7.76
#